data_AF-A0AA90IXE6-F1
#
_entry.id   AF-A0AA90IXE6-F1
#
_cell.length_a   1.000
_cell.length_b   1.000
_cell.length_c   1.000
_cell.angle_alpha   90.00
_cell.angle_beta   90.00
_cell.angle_gamma   90.00
#
_symmetry.space_group_name_H-M   'P 1'
#
loop_
_entity.id
_entity.type
_entity.pdbx_description
1 polymer ?
#
loop_
_entity_poly.entity_id
_entity_poly.type
_entity_poly.pdbx_seq_one_letter_code
_entity_poly.pdbx_strand_id
1 'polypeptide(L)' 'MKEVERLAGDQVNVWIKSALGKLQSEYRTDVLKFGEKYRIQYPREWEKVKGKWDELFAEADITYDVDINIDNFGSSGRKR' A
#
# COMPACT_ATOMS: atom_id res chain seq x y z
N MET A 1 2.98 20.72 -12.79
CA MET A 1 2.45 20.37 -11.46
C MET A 1 1.62 19.12 -11.56
N LYS A 2 0.38 19.20 -12.08
CA LYS A 2 -0.48 18.01 -12.32
C LYS A 2 0.19 16.87 -13.07
N GLU A 3 0.99 17.17 -14.09
CA GLU A 3 1.72 16.11 -14.83
C GLU A 3 2.85 15.46 -14.02
N VAL A 4 3.53 16.23 -13.16
CA VAL A 4 4.58 15.68 -12.28
C VAL A 4 3.96 14.84 -11.17
N GLU A 5 2.86 15.30 -10.59
CA GLU A 5 2.04 14.55 -9.63
C GLU A 5 1.55 13.24 -10.23
N ARG A 6 1.03 13.29 -11.46
CA ARG A 6 0.58 12.09 -12.20
C ARG A 6 1.72 11.10 -12.43
N LEU A 7 2.87 11.56 -12.94
CA LEU A 7 4.03 10.71 -13.19
C LEU A 7 4.59 10.10 -11.90
N ALA A 8 4.60 10.86 -10.81
CA ALA A 8 4.98 10.36 -9.49
C ALA A 8 3.97 9.30 -8.99
N GLY A 9 2.67 9.55 -9.15
CA GLY A 9 1.61 8.60 -8.83
C GLY A 9 1.73 7.29 -9.61
N ASP A 10 1.95 7.36 -10.93
CA ASP A 10 2.19 6.19 -11.78
C ASP A 10 3.39 5.37 -11.28
N GLN A 11 4.49 6.03 -10.90
CA GLN A 11 5.67 5.35 -10.40
C GLN A 11 5.45 4.67 -9.04
N VAL A 12 4.72 5.34 -8.14
CA VAL A 12 4.33 4.77 -6.85
C VAL A 12 3.40 3.57 -7.03
N ASN A 13 2.45 3.63 -7.98
CA ASN A 13 1.58 2.50 -8.32
C ASN A 13 2.38 1.27 -8.74
N VAL A 14 3.42 1.43 -9.57
CA VAL A 14 4.31 0.34 -9.97
C VAL A 14 5.04 -0.26 -8.76
N TRP A 15 5.53 0.57 -7.85
CA TRP A 15 6.22 0.10 -6.65
C TRP A 15 5.30 -0.63 -5.68
N ILE A 16 4.10 -0.09 -5.42
CA ILE A 16 3.09 -0.74 -4.57
C ILE A 16 2.71 -2.09 -5.16
N LYS A 17 2.43 -2.16 -6.47
CA LYS A 17 2.13 -3.42 -7.16
C LYS A 17 3.23 -4.46 -6.98
N SER A 18 4.49 -4.05 -7.17
CA SER A 18 5.64 -4.95 -7.03
C SER A 18 5.82 -5.42 -5.58
N ALA A 19 5.72 -4.51 -4.61
CA ALA A 19 5.85 -4.82 -3.20
C ALA A 19 4.73 -5.76 -2.72
N LEU A 20 3.47 -5.45 -3.02
CA LEU A 20 2.33 -6.31 -2.71
C LEU A 20 2.47 -7.67 -3.39
N GLY A 21 2.90 -7.72 -4.65
CA GLY A 21 3.18 -8.97 -5.36
C GLY A 21 4.16 -9.87 -4.61
N LYS A 22 5.28 -9.32 -4.12
CA LYS A 22 6.26 -10.09 -3.33
C LYS A 22 5.71 -10.52 -1.97
N LEU A 23 5.01 -9.62 -1.28
CA LEU A 23 4.42 -9.90 0.03
C LEU A 23 3.35 -11.01 -0.05
N GLN A 24 2.52 -11.01 -1.09
CA GLN A 24 1.46 -12.01 -1.28
C GLN A 24 1.98 -13.33 -1.88
N SER A 25 2.93 -13.30 -2.82
CA SER A 25 3.37 -14.52 -3.52
C SER A 25 4.62 -15.18 -2.94
N GLU A 26 5.68 -14.41 -2.66
CA GLU A 26 6.98 -14.94 -2.21
C GLU A 26 7.00 -15.12 -0.70
N TYR A 27 6.64 -14.08 0.05
CA TYR A 27 6.74 -14.09 1.51
C TYR A 27 5.47 -14.59 2.20
N ARG A 28 4.32 -14.50 1.53
CA ARG A 28 2.99 -14.87 2.03
C ARG A 28 2.75 -14.37 3.45
N THR A 29 3.10 -13.11 3.75
CA THR A 29 3.03 -12.58 5.11
C THR A 29 2.67 -11.09 5.13
N ASP A 30 1.81 -10.72 6.08
CA ASP A 30 1.28 -9.36 6.23
C ASP A 30 2.22 -8.46 7.04
N VAL A 31 3.30 -7.98 6.39
CA VAL A 31 4.23 -7.01 7.00
C VAL A 31 3.59 -5.62 7.18
N LEU A 32 2.57 -5.30 6.38
CA LEU A 32 1.90 -4.00 6.36
C LEU A 32 0.80 -3.86 7.43
N LYS A 33 0.51 -4.93 8.18
CA LYS A 33 -0.44 -5.00 9.29
C LYS A 33 -1.91 -4.76 8.88
N PHE A 34 -2.31 -5.23 7.71
CA PHE A 34 -3.73 -5.26 7.31
C PHE A 34 -4.60 -6.03 8.32
N GLY A 35 -4.08 -7.13 8.87
CA GLY A 35 -4.76 -7.98 9.84
C GLY A 35 -5.09 -7.25 11.13
N GLU A 36 -4.26 -6.29 11.54
CA GLU A 36 -4.55 -5.49 12.73
C GLU A 36 -5.75 -4.58 12.50
N LYS A 37 -5.85 -3.95 11.32
CA LYS A 37 -7.03 -3.14 10.96
C LYS A 37 -8.27 -4.02 10.82
N TYR A 38 -8.15 -5.18 10.19
CA TYR A 38 -9.25 -6.13 10.05
C TYR A 38 -9.73 -6.63 11.42
N ARG A 39 -8.82 -6.94 12.35
CA ARG A 39 -9.12 -7.35 13.72
C ARG A 39 -9.92 -6.29 14.48
N ILE A 40 -9.52 -5.02 14.36
CA ILE A 40 -10.20 -3.91 15.04
C ILE A 40 -11.62 -3.72 14.48
N GLN A 41 -11.78 -3.80 13.15
CA GLN A 41 -13.07 -3.57 12.50
C GLN A 41 -14.02 -4.77 12.60
N TYR A 42 -13.49 -5.99 12.54
CA TYR A 42 -14.25 -7.23 12.45
C TYR A 42 -13.80 -8.25 13.51
N PRO A 43 -13.88 -7.94 14.82
CA PRO A 43 -13.32 -8.80 15.87
C PRO A 43 -13.92 -10.22 15.89
N ARG A 44 -15.21 -10.37 15.56
CA ARG A 44 -15.88 -11.68 15.49
C ARG A 44 -15.41 -12.53 14.31
N GLU A 45 -15.15 -11.92 13.16
CA GLU A 45 -14.63 -12.64 11.99
C GLU A 45 -13.15 -12.94 12.16
N TRP A 46 -12.38 -12.02 12.77
CA TRP A 46 -10.99 -12.22 13.13
C TRP A 46 -10.75 -13.51 13.92
N GLU A 47 -11.58 -13.80 14.92
CA GLU A 47 -11.45 -15.04 15.70
C GLU A 47 -11.52 -16.31 14.85
N LYS A 48 -12.24 -16.28 13.72
CA LYS A 48 -12.35 -17.41 12.78
C LYS A 48 -11.15 -17.52 11.84
N VAL A 49 -10.52 -16.40 11.51
CA VAL A 49 -9.50 -16.32 10.45
C VAL A 49 -8.08 -16.14 10.96
N LYS A 50 -7.87 -15.69 12.20
CA LYS A 50 -6.56 -15.33 12.77
C LYS A 50 -5.49 -16.42 12.64
N GLY A 51 -5.89 -17.70 12.72
CA GLY A 51 -4.96 -18.84 12.63
C GLY A 51 -4.45 -19.11 11.20
N LYS A 52 -5.11 -18.56 10.18
CA LYS A 52 -4.76 -18.69 8.76
C LYS A 52 -4.67 -17.34 8.06
N TRP A 53 -4.41 -16.28 8.83
CA TRP A 53 -4.45 -14.91 8.32
C TRP A 53 -3.49 -14.70 7.16
N ASP A 54 -2.26 -15.21 7.28
CA ASP A 54 -1.22 -15.06 6.26
C ASP A 54 -1.62 -15.71 4.92
N GLU A 55 -2.34 -16.85 4.95
CA GLU A 55 -2.87 -17.49 3.74
C GLU A 55 -3.97 -16.64 3.10
N LEU A 56 -4.89 -16.11 3.90
CA LEU A 56 -5.97 -15.24 3.41
C LEU A 56 -5.43 -13.92 2.87
N PHE A 57 -4.42 -13.34 3.50
CA PHE A 57 -3.73 -12.15 3.01
C PHE A 57 -3.06 -12.42 1.66
N ALA A 58 -2.40 -13.56 1.50
CA ALA A 58 -1.75 -13.96 0.24
C ALA A 58 -2.74 -14.10 -0.93
N GLU A 59 -4.01 -14.45 -0.64
CA GLU A 59 -5.07 -14.62 -1.64
C GLU A 59 -6.00 -13.41 -1.78
N ALA A 60 -5.83 -12.39 -0.94
CA ALA A 60 -6.71 -11.23 -0.91
C ALA A 60 -6.59 -10.38 -2.19
N ASP A 61 -7.74 -9.95 -2.72
CA ASP A 61 -7.77 -8.93 -3.76
C ASP A 61 -7.64 -7.54 -3.12
N ILE A 62 -6.44 -6.94 -3.25
CA ILE A 62 -6.10 -5.66 -2.63
C ILE A 62 -6.22 -4.54 -3.67
N THR A 63 -7.26 -3.73 -3.52
CA THR A 63 -7.43 -2.48 -4.26
C THR A 63 -6.83 -1.30 -3.50
N TYR A 64 -6.11 -0.42 -4.19
CA TYR A 64 -5.53 0.79 -3.62
C TYR A 64 -5.67 1.96 -4.61
N ASP A 65 -5.66 3.17 -4.07
CA ASP A 65 -5.66 4.42 -4.82
C ASP A 65 -4.51 5.29 -4.34
N VAL A 66 -3.80 5.91 -5.28
CA VAL A 66 -2.61 6.71 -5.01
C VAL A 66 -2.88 8.13 -5.46
N ASP A 67 -3.07 9.01 -4.48
CA ASP A 67 -3.18 10.46 -4.69
C ASP A 67 -1.89 11.15 -4.25
N ILE A 68 -1.23 11.84 -5.18
CA ILE A 68 0.01 12.57 -4.94
C ILE A 68 -0.25 14.06 -5.10
N ASN A 69 -0.06 14.80 -4.02
CA ASN A 69 -0.10 16.26 -3.99
C ASN A 69 1.31 16.81 -3.73
N ILE A 70 1.81 17.70 -4.59
CA ILE A 70 3.11 18.34 -4.41
C ILE A 70 2.94 19.78 -3.95
N ASP A 71 3.11 19.99 -2.64
CA ASP A 71 2.89 21.28 -1.99
C ASP A 71 4.10 22.24 -2.11
N ASN A 72 5.32 21.74 -2.31
CA ASN A 72 6.51 22.59 -2.40
C ASN A 72 7.64 21.92 -3.20
N PHE A 73 8.07 22.56 -4.30
CA PHE A 73 9.32 22.24 -4.96
C PHE A 73 10.40 23.11 -4.31
N GLY A 74 11.06 22.59 -3.27
CA GLY A 74 12.11 23.30 -2.54
C GLY A 74 12.92 24.22 -3.46
N SER A 75 12.89 25.52 -3.13
CA SER A 75 13.42 26.66 -3.90
C SER A 75 14.28 26.26 -5.10
N SER A 76 13.69 26.26 -6.30
CA SER A 76 14.49 26.35 -7.53
C SER A 76 15.36 27.59 -7.41
N GLY A 77 16.67 27.38 -7.30
CA GLY A 77 17.63 28.38 -6.86
C GLY A 77 17.47 29.70 -7.62
N ARG A 78 17.16 30.77 -6.89
CA ARG A 78 17.46 32.12 -7.36
C ARG A 78 18.98 32.27 -7.29
N LYS A 79 19.68 31.94 -8.39
CA LYS A 79 21.06 32.41 -8.59
C LYS A 79 21.05 33.93 -8.41
N ARG A 80 21.72 34.39 -7.36
CA ARG A 80 22.29 35.75 -7.33
C ARG A 80 23.73 35.63 -7.77
#